data_AF-A0AAU0TKR7-F1
#
_entry.id   AF-A0AAU0TKR7-F1
#
_cell.length_a   1.000
_cell.length_b   1.000
_cell.length_c   1.000
_cell.angle_alpha   90.00
_cell.angle_beta   90.00
_cell.angle_gamma   90.00
#
_symmetry.space_group_name_H-M   'P 1'
#
loop_
_entity.id
_entity.type
_entity.pdbx_description
1 polymer ?
#
loop_
_entity_poly.entity_id
_entity_poly.type
_entity_poly.pdbx_seq_one_letter_code
_entity_poly.pdbx_strand_id
1 'polypeptide(L)'
;MPWEDYLGTQLPAGSRLPPNFKTFDFFDRTTGVATSAKTLDTTTAAKIANPSQVYSSLKGNIDTAAGFTEYGLKDVTVSSSQITSRELQVAVPKSTTSAQWDQINRAIEYGQGKGVTVKITKVD
;
A
#
# COMPACT_ATOMS: atom_id res chain seq x y z
N MET A 1 11.79 1.70 -13.79
CA MET A 1 11.06 0.45 -13.43
C MET A 1 9.82 0.85 -12.65
N PRO A 2 8.64 0.29 -12.95
CA PRO A 2 7.43 0.51 -12.13
C PRO A 2 7.66 0.16 -10.65
N TRP A 3 7.01 0.87 -9.74
CA TRP A 3 7.16 0.66 -8.29
C TRP A 3 6.84 -0.77 -7.85
N GLU A 4 5.75 -1.33 -8.37
CA GLU A 4 5.34 -2.71 -8.07
C GLU A 4 6.42 -3.72 -8.51
N ASP A 5 7.01 -3.53 -9.70
CA ASP A 5 8.09 -4.39 -10.19
C ASP A 5 9.33 -4.29 -9.31
N TYR A 6 9.69 -3.08 -8.88
CA TYR A 6 10.80 -2.87 -7.95
C TYR A 6 10.54 -3.58 -6.61
N LEU A 7 9.35 -3.44 -6.02
CA LEU A 7 8.98 -4.17 -4.82
C LEU A 7 9.04 -5.69 -5.00
N GLY A 8 8.63 -6.20 -6.17
CA GLY A 8 8.74 -7.61 -6.50
C GLY A 8 10.18 -8.15 -6.46
N THR A 9 11.20 -7.30 -6.64
CA THR A 9 12.61 -7.71 -6.48
C THR A 9 13.06 -7.80 -5.01
N GLN A 10 12.34 -7.15 -4.10
CA GLN A 10 12.65 -7.08 -2.67
C GLN A 10 11.85 -8.10 -1.84
N LEU A 11 10.76 -8.63 -2.40
CA LEU A 11 9.88 -9.59 -1.75
C LEU A 11 10.22 -11.03 -2.17
N PRO A 12 9.81 -12.04 -1.39
CA PRO A 12 10.07 -13.45 -1.73
C PRO A 12 9.56 -13.83 -3.12
N ALA A 13 10.32 -14.66 -3.82
CA ALA A 13 9.91 -15.19 -5.13
C ALA A 13 8.57 -15.96 -5.01
N GLY A 14 7.68 -15.77 -5.99
CA GLY A 14 6.35 -16.39 -5.98
C GLY A 14 5.31 -15.70 -5.10
N SER A 15 5.66 -14.61 -4.41
CA SER A 15 4.71 -13.79 -3.65
C SER A 15 3.78 -12.96 -4.54
N ARG A 16 4.20 -12.62 -5.77
CA ARG A 16 3.41 -11.76 -6.66
C ARG A 16 2.09 -12.42 -7.06
N LEU A 17 0.99 -11.70 -6.87
CA LEU A 17 -0.35 -12.14 -7.23
C LEU A 17 -0.62 -11.90 -8.72
N PRO A 18 -1.62 -12.58 -9.31
CA PRO A 18 -1.98 -12.35 -10.70
C PRO A 18 -2.31 -10.87 -10.96
N PRO A 19 -1.98 -10.32 -12.15
CA PRO A 19 -2.37 -8.96 -12.49
C PRO A 19 -3.88 -8.74 -12.32
N ASN A 20 -4.26 -7.58 -11.78
CA ASN A 20 -5.63 -7.20 -11.40
C ASN A 20 -6.21 -7.96 -10.18
N PHE A 21 -5.38 -8.66 -9.41
CA PHE A 21 -5.82 -9.13 -8.10
C PHE A 21 -6.22 -7.93 -7.23
N LYS A 22 -7.38 -8.00 -6.57
CA LYS A 22 -7.89 -6.86 -5.80
C LYS A 22 -7.11 -6.67 -4.52
N THR A 23 -6.95 -5.40 -4.14
CA THR A 23 -6.37 -4.94 -2.87
C THR A 23 -4.88 -5.18 -2.71
N PHE A 24 -4.43 -6.42 -2.82
CA PHE A 24 -3.04 -6.83 -2.63
C PHE A 24 -2.39 -7.21 -3.96
N ASP A 25 -1.13 -6.84 -4.09
CA ASP A 25 -0.31 -7.13 -5.27
C ASP A 25 0.67 -8.28 -4.97
N PHE A 26 0.96 -8.52 -3.68
CA PHE A 26 1.80 -9.61 -3.21
C PHE A 26 1.19 -10.30 -1.98
N PHE A 27 1.41 -11.60 -1.89
CA PHE A 27 1.10 -12.41 -0.72
C PHE A 27 2.21 -13.45 -0.51
N ASP A 28 2.98 -13.28 0.57
CA ASP A 28 3.93 -14.29 1.02
C ASP A 28 3.18 -15.40 1.77
N ARG A 29 3.06 -16.56 1.13
CA ARG A 29 2.35 -17.72 1.69
C ARG A 29 3.08 -18.37 2.86
N THR A 30 4.38 -18.11 3.03
CA THR A 30 5.17 -18.67 4.13
C THR A 30 4.96 -17.86 5.41
N THR A 31 4.95 -16.54 5.31
CA THR A 31 4.82 -15.64 6.47
C THR A 31 3.40 -15.10 6.69
N GLY A 32 2.52 -15.24 5.69
CA GLY A 32 1.16 -14.69 5.72
C GLY A 32 1.11 -13.17 5.52
N VAL A 33 2.18 -12.53 5.03
CA VAL A 33 2.24 -11.09 4.80
C VAL A 33 1.57 -10.76 3.46
N ALA A 34 0.50 -9.94 3.50
CA ALA A 34 -0.16 -9.41 2.32
C ALA A 34 0.24 -7.95 2.09
N THR A 35 0.77 -7.64 0.90
CA THR A 35 1.33 -6.32 0.58
C THR A 35 0.58 -5.67 -0.58
N SER A 36 0.15 -4.43 -0.37
CA SER A 36 -0.39 -3.54 -1.40
C SER A 36 0.67 -2.52 -1.79
N ALA A 37 1.05 -2.49 -3.06
CA ALA A 37 1.95 -1.52 -3.66
C ALA A 37 1.13 -0.32 -4.18
N LYS A 38 1.52 0.89 -3.76
CA LYS A 38 0.92 2.13 -4.26
C LYS A 38 1.97 3.14 -4.65
N THR A 39 1.65 3.95 -5.65
CA THR A 39 2.34 5.19 -5.97
C THR A 39 1.42 6.35 -5.65
N LEU A 40 1.93 7.37 -4.96
CA LEU A 40 1.18 8.57 -4.64
C LEU A 40 1.97 9.80 -5.09
N ASP A 41 1.59 10.37 -6.23
CA ASP A 41 2.15 11.64 -6.68
C ASP A 41 1.60 12.78 -5.81
N THR A 42 2.46 13.34 -4.96
CA THR A 42 2.16 14.45 -4.07
C THR A 42 2.33 15.82 -4.73
N THR A 43 2.86 15.87 -5.96
CA THR A 43 3.18 17.11 -6.68
C THR A 43 2.04 17.63 -7.54
N THR A 44 0.93 16.89 -7.64
CA THR A 44 -0.28 17.37 -8.33
C THR A 44 -0.77 18.69 -7.72
N ALA A 45 -1.26 19.60 -8.57
CA ALA A 45 -1.77 20.90 -8.14
C ALA A 45 -2.84 20.78 -7.03
N ALA A 46 -3.69 19.75 -7.10
CA ALA A 46 -4.72 19.48 -6.10
C ALA A 46 -4.13 19.13 -4.71
N LYS A 47 -3.09 18.29 -4.66
CA LYS A 47 -2.45 17.87 -3.40
C LYS A 47 -1.48 18.90 -2.85
N ILE A 48 -0.96 19.78 -3.69
CA ILE A 48 -0.22 20.98 -3.25
C ILE A 48 -1.19 21.98 -2.63
N ALA A 49 -2.29 22.31 -3.33
CA ALA A 49 -3.28 23.26 -2.85
C ALA A 49 -4.05 22.77 -1.61
N ASN A 50 -4.26 21.45 -1.49
CA ASN A 50 -4.91 20.83 -0.35
C ASN A 50 -4.15 19.56 0.12
N PRO A 51 -3.17 19.71 1.02
CA PRO A 51 -2.39 18.59 1.53
C PRO A 51 -3.22 17.47 2.17
N SER A 52 -4.39 17.76 2.75
CA SER A 52 -5.28 16.75 3.36
C SER A 52 -5.70 15.64 2.39
N GLN A 53 -5.67 15.91 1.08
CA GLN A 53 -5.92 14.89 0.06
C GLN A 53 -4.87 13.77 0.06
N VAL A 54 -3.66 14.00 0.57
CA VAL A 54 -2.64 12.95 0.77
C VAL A 54 -3.15 11.95 1.81
N TYR A 55 -3.62 12.44 2.96
CA TYR A 55 -4.21 11.59 4.00
C TYR A 55 -5.41 10.81 3.47
N SER A 56 -6.37 11.47 2.80
CA SER A 56 -7.58 10.80 2.29
C SER A 56 -7.26 9.70 1.28
N SER A 57 -6.28 9.90 0.38
CA SER A 57 -5.84 8.87 -0.55
C SER A 57 -5.23 7.66 0.17
N LEU A 58 -4.37 7.90 1.17
CA LEU A 58 -3.78 6.81 1.95
C LEU A 58 -4.82 6.08 2.78
N LYS A 59 -5.71 6.82 3.45
CA LYS A 59 -6.81 6.28 4.25
C LYS A 59 -7.69 5.32 3.44
N GLY A 60 -8.07 5.68 2.22
CA GLY A 60 -8.87 4.80 1.37
C GLY A 60 -8.17 3.47 1.05
N ASN A 61 -6.86 3.50 0.80
CA ASN A 61 -6.07 2.28 0.60
C ASN A 61 -5.94 1.46 1.89
N ILE A 62 -5.75 2.11 3.03
CA ILE A 62 -5.70 1.47 4.35
C ILE A 62 -7.03 0.77 4.65
N ASP A 63 -8.16 1.46 4.45
CA ASP A 63 -9.49 0.90 4.70
C ASP A 63 -9.76 -0.31 3.80
N THR A 64 -9.35 -0.22 2.53
CA THR A 64 -9.47 -1.33 1.57
C THR A 64 -8.62 -2.53 2.00
N ALA A 65 -7.38 -2.29 2.45
CA ALA A 65 -6.51 -3.34 2.96
C ALA A 65 -7.06 -3.95 4.25
N ALA A 66 -7.50 -3.15 5.21
CA ALA A 66 -8.04 -3.60 6.48
C ALA A 66 -9.35 -4.39 6.31
N GLY A 67 -10.22 -3.94 5.41
CA GLY A 67 -11.52 -4.55 5.13
C GLY A 67 -11.48 -5.77 4.21
N PHE A 68 -10.32 -6.17 3.70
CA PHE A 68 -10.23 -7.33 2.81
C PHE A 68 -10.52 -8.63 3.55
N THR A 69 -11.49 -9.38 3.03
CA THR A 69 -11.92 -10.70 3.52
C THR A 69 -11.43 -11.82 2.64
N GLU A 70 -11.76 -11.82 1.35
CA GLU A 70 -11.33 -12.86 0.41
C GLU A 70 -11.41 -12.36 -1.02
N TYR A 71 -10.49 -12.81 -1.87
CA TYR A 71 -10.59 -12.63 -3.31
C TYR A 71 -9.93 -13.79 -4.05
N GLY A 72 -10.53 -14.19 -5.17
CA GLY A 72 -10.03 -15.23 -6.06
C GLY A 72 -9.89 -14.73 -7.50
N LEU A 73 -8.78 -15.06 -8.15
CA LEU A 73 -8.50 -14.72 -9.55
C LEU A 73 -7.50 -15.70 -10.17
N LYS A 74 -7.80 -16.22 -11.38
CA LYS A 74 -6.92 -17.13 -12.15
C LYS A 74 -6.32 -18.25 -11.27
N ASP A 75 -7.20 -18.98 -10.58
CA ASP A 75 -6.89 -20.10 -9.68
C ASP A 75 -6.10 -19.76 -8.41
N VAL A 76 -5.86 -18.47 -8.14
CA VAL A 76 -5.28 -18.00 -6.88
C VAL A 76 -6.39 -17.42 -6.00
N THR A 77 -6.56 -17.97 -4.80
CA THR A 77 -7.43 -17.40 -3.77
C THR A 77 -6.60 -17.00 -2.57
N VAL A 78 -6.84 -15.79 -2.06
CA VAL A 78 -6.30 -15.29 -0.80
C VAL A 78 -7.47 -14.94 0.12
N SER A 79 -7.51 -15.57 1.28
CA SER A 79 -8.49 -15.34 2.33
C SER A 79 -7.83 -14.67 3.53
N SER A 80 -8.58 -13.85 4.27
CA SER A 80 -8.08 -13.12 5.43
C SER A 80 -7.61 -14.04 6.54
N SER A 81 -8.12 -15.27 6.59
CA SER A 81 -7.66 -16.31 7.52
C SER A 81 -6.21 -16.74 7.26
N GLN A 82 -5.69 -16.52 6.05
CA GLN A 82 -4.30 -16.80 5.68
C GLN A 82 -3.38 -15.59 5.93
N ILE A 83 -3.94 -14.41 6.20
CA ILE A 83 -3.20 -13.15 6.33
C ILE A 83 -2.84 -12.93 7.80
N THR A 84 -1.55 -12.98 8.10
CA THR A 84 -1.01 -12.68 9.43
C THR A 84 -0.75 -11.18 9.60
N SER A 85 -0.34 -10.48 8.54
CA SER A 85 -0.15 -9.03 8.56
C SER A 85 -0.46 -8.39 7.22
N ARG A 86 -0.85 -7.11 7.27
CA ARG A 86 -1.24 -6.31 6.10
C ARG A 86 -0.29 -5.13 5.98
N GLU A 87 0.33 -4.98 4.82
CA GLU A 87 1.26 -3.90 4.53
C GLU A 87 0.80 -3.04 3.36
N LEU A 88 0.93 -1.73 3.52
CA LEU A 88 0.75 -0.74 2.46
C LEU A 88 2.11 -0.09 2.18
N GLN A 89 2.72 -0.44 1.04
CA GLN A 89 4.03 0.06 0.60
C GLN A 89 3.83 1.16 -0.44
N VAL A 90 4.10 2.41 -0.05
CA VAL A 90 3.80 3.60 -0.86
C VAL A 90 5.07 4.31 -1.31
N ALA A 91 5.23 4.47 -2.61
CA ALA A 91 6.22 5.37 -3.18
C ALA A 91 5.67 6.81 -3.30
N VAL A 92 6.44 7.79 -2.84
CA VAL A 92 6.13 9.23 -2.93
C VAL A 92 7.32 10.01 -3.50
N PRO A 93 7.10 11.13 -4.22
CA PRO A 93 8.18 11.98 -4.70
C PRO A 93 9.07 12.52 -3.57
N LYS A 94 10.38 12.66 -3.81
CA LYS A 94 11.30 13.33 -2.86
C LYS A 94 10.91 14.78 -2.54
N SER A 95 10.21 15.44 -3.46
CA SER A 95 9.69 16.80 -3.32
C SER A 95 8.45 16.92 -2.43
N THR A 96 7.97 15.82 -1.83
CA THR A 96 6.86 15.83 -0.86
C THR A 96 7.12 16.82 0.27
N THR A 97 6.21 17.77 0.47
CA THR A 97 6.37 18.89 1.41
C THR A 97 6.15 18.49 2.86
N SER A 98 6.61 19.30 3.81
CA SER A 98 6.41 19.04 5.25
C SER A 98 4.92 18.92 5.62
N ALA A 99 4.07 19.79 5.07
CA ALA A 99 2.62 19.72 5.33
C ALA A 99 1.99 18.42 4.80
N GLN A 100 2.53 17.85 3.73
CA GLN A 100 2.11 16.54 3.21
C GLN A 100 2.68 15.39 4.06
N TRP A 101 3.90 15.52 4.58
CA TRP A 101 4.46 14.59 5.55
C TRP A 101 3.64 14.49 6.84
N ASP A 102 3.09 15.61 7.33
CA ASP A 102 2.15 15.59 8.46
C ASP A 102 0.92 14.72 8.15
N GLN A 103 0.41 14.78 6.92
CA GLN A 103 -0.72 13.94 6.48
C GLN A 103 -0.33 12.47 6.31
N ILE A 104 0.89 12.19 5.84
CA ILE A 104 1.45 10.84 5.75
C ILE A 104 1.59 10.23 7.15
N ASN A 105 2.15 10.95 8.10
CA ASN A 105 2.33 10.47 9.47
C ASN A 105 0.99 10.17 10.15
N ARG A 106 -0.01 11.03 9.97
CA ARG A 106 -1.39 10.75 10.40
C ARG A 106 -1.97 9.49 9.77
N ALA A 107 -1.67 9.23 8.48
CA ALA A 107 -2.11 8.00 7.82
C ALA A 107 -1.37 6.76 8.33
N ILE A 108 -0.08 6.87 8.69
CA ILE A 108 0.70 5.79 9.31
C ILE A 108 0.08 5.40 10.66
N GLU A 109 -0.19 6.38 11.52
CA GLU A 109 -0.86 6.16 12.81
C GLU A 109 -2.26 5.54 12.64
N TYR A 110 -3.03 6.07 11.69
CA TYR A 110 -4.34 5.50 11.35
C TYR A 110 -4.25 4.04 10.89
N GLY A 111 -3.28 3.74 10.02
CA GLY A 111 -3.00 2.38 9.54
C GLY A 111 -2.69 1.42 10.68
N GLN A 112 -1.81 1.82 11.60
CA GLN A 112 -1.49 1.02 12.79
C GLN A 112 -2.75 0.72 13.62
N GLY A 113 -3.61 1.72 13.84
CA GLY A 113 -4.90 1.54 14.53
C GLY A 113 -5.90 0.64 13.79
N LYS A 114 -5.67 0.37 12.49
CA LYS A 114 -6.46 -0.55 11.65
C LYS A 114 -5.78 -1.90 11.40
N GLY A 115 -4.61 -2.16 11.99
CA GLY A 115 -3.85 -3.38 11.75
C GLY A 115 -3.18 -3.42 10.36
N VAL A 116 -2.91 -2.26 9.76
CA VAL A 116 -2.21 -2.12 8.47
C VAL A 116 -0.92 -1.33 8.67
N THR A 117 0.22 -1.95 8.41
CA THR A 117 1.52 -1.28 8.48
C THR A 117 1.73 -0.47 7.20
N VAL A 118 1.84 0.85 7.32
CA VAL A 118 2.12 1.75 6.20
C VAL A 118 3.62 2.06 6.14
N LYS A 119 4.26 1.76 5.00
CA LYS A 119 5.69 1.97 4.76
C LYS A 119 5.85 2.92 3.58
N ILE A 120 6.65 3.98 3.76
CA ILE A 120 6.82 5.03 2.75
C ILE A 120 8.24 4.99 2.20
N THR A 121 8.37 4.99 0.87
CA THR A 121 9.65 5.10 0.16
C THR A 121 9.65 6.37 -0.67
N LYS A 122 10.73 7.16 -0.56
CA LYS A 122 10.92 8.34 -1.41
C LYS A 122 11.53 7.92 -2.74
N VAL A 123 10.94 8.35 -3.86
CA VAL A 123 11.43 8.08 -5.22
C VAL A 123 11.70 9.39 -5.97
N ASP A 124 12.64 9.34 -6.90
CA ASP A 124 12.99 10.45 -7.82
C ASP A 124 12.07 10.49 -9.03
#